data_AF-A0A378J3R0-F1
#
_entry.id   AF-A0A378J3R0-F1
#
_cell.length_a   1.000
_cell.length_b   1.000
_cell.length_c   1.000
_cell.angle_alpha   90.00
_cell.angle_beta   90.00
_cell.angle_gamma   90.00
#
_symmetry.space_group_name_H-M   'P 1'
#
loop_
_entity.id
_entity.type
_entity.pdbx_description
1 polymer ?
#
loop_
_entity_poly.entity_id
_entity_poly.type
_entity_poly.pdbx_seq_one_letter_code
_entity_poly.pdbx_strand_id
1 'polypeptide(L)'
;MKNELFEQHFASFNNLWNTAIVPFFEKFLASVGHYDPRREIIMRGIERTWTNYVQLHVSLERNILLQFKNEKLTPTQVKFINDYLAEIQNSLQQDQQTLRQAINERKHALNYPLPLPTLEEQMEAGEIFPDNPAYYKPSF
;
A
#
# COMPACT_ATOMS: atom_id res chain seq x y z
N MET A 1 -37.44 -4.39 -0.27
CA MET A 1 -37.12 -3.76 -1.57
C MET A 1 -36.13 -2.60 -1.50
N LYS A 2 -36.43 -1.40 -0.98
CA LYS A 2 -35.45 -0.27 -1.01
C LYS A 2 -34.18 -0.51 -0.17
N ASN A 3 -34.29 -1.25 0.92
CA ASN A 3 -33.13 -1.56 1.77
C ASN A 3 -32.20 -2.63 1.15
N GLU A 4 -32.78 -3.65 0.51
CA GLU A 4 -32.02 -4.70 -0.17
C GLU A 4 -31.20 -4.15 -1.34
N LEU A 5 -31.76 -3.18 -2.09
CA LEU A 5 -31.03 -2.53 -3.19
C LEU A 5 -29.84 -1.70 -2.67
N PHE A 6 -30.04 -0.96 -1.58
CA PHE A 6 -28.98 -0.21 -0.90
C PHE A 6 -27.84 -1.15 -0.45
N GLU A 7 -28.20 -2.26 0.21
CA GLU A 7 -27.24 -3.27 0.68
C GLU A 7 -26.49 -3.93 -0.49
N GLN A 8 -27.15 -4.21 -1.60
CA GLN A 8 -26.52 -4.77 -2.80
C GLN A 8 -25.51 -3.79 -3.43
N HIS A 9 -25.86 -2.52 -3.55
CA HIS A 9 -24.93 -1.50 -4.06
C HIS A 9 -23.71 -1.36 -3.14
N PHE A 10 -23.93 -1.35 -1.83
CA PHE A 10 -22.84 -1.31 -0.86
C PHE A 10 -21.96 -2.55 -0.88
N ALA A 11 -22.55 -3.74 -0.99
CA ALA A 11 -21.80 -4.98 -1.13
C ALA A 11 -20.90 -4.95 -2.37
N SER A 12 -21.36 -4.36 -3.48
CA SER A 12 -20.55 -4.17 -4.68
C SER A 12 -19.34 -3.24 -4.44
N PHE A 13 -19.56 -2.10 -3.76
CA PHE A 13 -18.47 -1.18 -3.41
C PHE A 13 -17.45 -1.81 -2.46
N ASN A 14 -17.93 -2.53 -1.45
CA ASN A 14 -17.08 -3.25 -0.51
C ASN A 14 -16.31 -4.39 -1.22
N ASN A 15 -16.93 -5.07 -2.18
CA ASN A 15 -16.23 -6.07 -2.99
C ASN A 15 -15.11 -5.43 -3.82
N LEU A 16 -15.36 -4.29 -4.47
CA LEU A 16 -14.31 -3.56 -5.20
C LEU A 16 -13.16 -3.14 -4.29
N TRP A 17 -13.48 -2.66 -3.09
CA TRP A 17 -12.48 -2.31 -2.07
C TRP A 17 -11.56 -3.50 -1.74
N ASN A 18 -12.17 -4.63 -1.35
CA ASN A 18 -11.42 -5.80 -0.87
C ASN A 18 -10.73 -6.60 -1.98
N THR A 19 -11.23 -6.57 -3.21
CA THR A 19 -10.67 -7.39 -4.31
C THR A 19 -9.73 -6.63 -5.23
N ALA A 20 -9.81 -5.30 -5.28
CA ALA A 20 -8.98 -4.47 -6.15
C ALA A 20 -8.13 -3.46 -5.38
N ILE A 21 -8.72 -2.65 -4.51
CA ILE A 21 -8.02 -1.51 -3.89
C ILE A 21 -7.01 -1.99 -2.84
N VAL A 22 -7.45 -2.77 -1.86
CA VAL A 22 -6.57 -3.31 -0.81
C VAL A 22 -5.45 -4.17 -1.43
N PRO A 23 -5.73 -5.15 -2.31
CA PRO A 23 -4.67 -5.96 -2.91
C PRO A 23 -3.71 -5.16 -3.81
N PHE A 24 -4.17 -4.07 -4.43
CA PHE A 24 -3.28 -3.18 -5.17
C PHE A 24 -2.26 -2.54 -4.22
N PHE A 25 -2.71 -2.02 -3.08
CA PHE A 25 -1.82 -1.38 -2.11
C PHE A 25 -0.83 -2.37 -1.52
N GLU A 26 -1.28 -3.57 -1.12
CA GLU A 26 -0.40 -4.60 -0.57
C GLU A 26 0.71 -4.99 -1.55
N LYS A 27 0.36 -5.21 -2.83
CA LYS A 27 1.34 -5.52 -3.88
C LYS A 27 2.29 -4.35 -4.14
N PHE A 28 1.76 -3.13 -4.16
CA PHE A 28 2.57 -1.94 -4.31
C PHE A 28 3.56 -1.78 -3.16
N LEU A 29 3.10 -1.92 -1.92
CA LEU A 29 3.93 -1.84 -0.72
C LEU A 29 5.02 -2.92 -0.71
N ALA A 30 4.66 -4.16 -1.02
CA ALA A 30 5.64 -5.26 -1.15
C ALA A 30 6.70 -4.95 -2.22
N SER A 31 6.31 -4.35 -3.34
CA SER A 31 7.25 -4.00 -4.42
C SER A 31 8.32 -3.00 -3.98
N VAL A 32 8.00 -2.08 -3.05
CA VAL A 32 8.97 -1.10 -2.51
C VAL A 32 10.16 -1.79 -1.86
N GLY A 33 9.95 -2.95 -1.21
CA GLY A 33 11.03 -3.75 -0.62
C GLY A 33 12.06 -4.28 -1.63
N HIS A 34 11.68 -4.41 -2.90
CA HIS A 34 12.54 -4.96 -3.96
C HIS A 34 13.30 -3.91 -4.75
N TYR A 35 12.93 -2.63 -4.66
CA TYR A 35 13.56 -1.56 -5.44
C TYR A 35 14.58 -0.76 -4.64
N ASP A 36 15.39 0.05 -5.33
CA ASP A 36 16.27 1.06 -4.74
C ASP A 36 15.62 2.45 -4.87
N PRO A 37 14.87 2.92 -3.84
CA PRO A 37 14.21 4.22 -3.85
C PRO A 37 15.19 5.40 -3.71
N ARG A 38 16.51 5.19 -3.76
CA ARG A 38 17.48 6.29 -3.90
C ARG A 38 17.65 6.69 -5.37
N ARG A 39 17.30 5.79 -6.30
CA ARG A 39 17.34 6.08 -7.74
C ARG A 39 16.12 6.91 -8.14
N GLU A 40 16.37 8.05 -8.78
CA GLU A 40 15.31 8.99 -9.15
C GLU A 40 14.23 8.35 -10.05
N ILE A 41 14.63 7.55 -11.03
CA ILE A 41 13.68 6.86 -11.93
C ILE A 41 12.75 5.90 -11.18
N ILE A 42 13.26 5.25 -10.14
CA ILE A 42 12.48 4.34 -9.29
C ILE A 42 11.51 5.15 -8.43
N MET A 43 11.97 6.24 -7.82
CA MET A 43 11.11 7.13 -7.03
C MET A 43 9.96 7.71 -7.86
N ARG A 44 10.23 8.17 -9.09
CA ARG A 44 9.17 8.63 -10.00
C ARG A 44 8.15 7.51 -10.31
N GLY A 45 8.62 6.26 -10.43
CA GLY A 45 7.75 5.09 -10.59
C GLY A 45 6.86 4.83 -9.38
N ILE A 46 7.41 4.96 -8.17
CA ILE A 46 6.67 4.85 -6.90
C ILE A 46 5.62 5.96 -6.81
N GLU A 47 5.99 7.22 -7.08
CA GLU A 47 5.07 8.36 -7.06
C GLU A 47 3.92 8.21 -8.07
N ARG A 48 4.21 7.71 -9.28
CA ARG A 48 3.19 7.41 -10.28
C ARG A 48 2.25 6.31 -9.81
N THR A 49 2.79 5.25 -9.21
CA THR A 49 1.99 4.13 -8.69
C THR A 49 1.10 4.57 -7.52
N TRP A 50 1.63 5.40 -6.63
CA TRP A 50 0.86 6.07 -5.58
C TRP A 50 -0.26 6.95 -6.17
N THR A 51 0.03 7.73 -7.21
CA THR A 51 -0.99 8.55 -7.87
C THR A 51 -2.12 7.68 -8.43
N ASN A 52 -1.79 6.55 -9.07
CA ASN A 52 -2.80 5.60 -9.55
C ASN A 52 -3.63 5.02 -8.39
N TYR A 53 -3.01 4.72 -7.25
CA TYR A 53 -3.70 4.24 -6.06
C TYR A 53 -4.69 5.28 -5.49
N VAL A 54 -4.28 6.54 -5.42
CA VAL A 54 -5.16 7.66 -5.02
C VAL A 54 -6.34 7.77 -5.98
N GLN A 55 -6.13 7.60 -7.29
CA GLN A 55 -7.23 7.64 -8.26
C GLN A 55 -8.25 6.52 -8.05
N LEU A 56 -7.84 5.35 -7.55
CA LEU A 56 -8.78 4.28 -7.19
C LEU A 56 -9.69 4.69 -6.03
N HIS A 57 -9.14 5.35 -5.00
CA HIS A 57 -9.92 5.89 -3.88
C HIS A 57 -10.93 6.94 -4.34
N VAL A 58 -10.44 7.95 -5.06
CA VAL A 58 -11.29 9.05 -5.57
C VAL A 58 -12.39 8.51 -6.50
N SER A 59 -12.07 7.51 -7.32
CA SER A 59 -13.05 6.87 -8.20
C SER A 59 -14.13 6.12 -7.42
N LEU A 60 -13.75 5.39 -6.35
CA LEU A 60 -14.70 4.71 -5.49
C LEU A 60 -15.62 5.70 -4.77
N GLU A 61 -15.06 6.73 -4.12
CA GLU A 61 -15.83 7.79 -3.46
C GLU A 61 -16.84 8.43 -4.42
N ARG A 62 -16.37 8.79 -5.62
CA ARG A 62 -17.22 9.38 -6.65
C ARG A 62 -18.34 8.44 -7.08
N ASN A 63 -18.05 7.15 -7.25
CA ASN A 63 -19.05 6.16 -7.66
C ASN A 63 -20.13 5.98 -6.58
N ILE A 64 -19.76 5.97 -5.30
CA ILE A 64 -20.70 5.92 -4.18
C ILE A 64 -21.60 7.15 -4.18
N LEU A 65 -21.00 8.34 -4.27
CA LEU A 65 -21.75 9.61 -4.28
C LEU A 65 -22.71 9.70 -5.48
N LEU A 66 -22.27 9.25 -6.67
CA LEU A 66 -23.10 9.25 -7.87
C LEU A 66 -24.25 8.24 -7.78
N GLN A 67 -23.99 7.05 -7.27
CA GLN A 67 -25.00 6.00 -7.10
C GLN A 67 -26.17 6.49 -6.24
N PHE A 68 -25.87 7.19 -5.15
CA PHE A 68 -26.87 7.60 -4.17
C PHE A 68 -27.39 9.05 -4.33
N LYS A 69 -26.87 9.83 -5.29
CA LYS A 69 -27.17 11.26 -5.45
C LYS A 69 -28.67 11.60 -5.53
N ASN A 70 -29.44 10.76 -6.21
CA ASN A 70 -30.87 10.99 -6.48
C ASN A 70 -31.78 10.03 -5.69
N GLU A 71 -31.20 9.21 -4.80
CA GLU A 71 -31.98 8.24 -4.04
C GLU A 71 -32.62 8.88 -2.79
N LYS A 72 -33.84 8.48 -2.47
CA LYS A 72 -34.49 8.85 -1.20
C LYS A 72 -33.97 7.96 -0.09
N LEU A 73 -32.88 8.39 0.54
CA LEU A 73 -32.23 7.70 1.64
C LEU A 73 -32.84 8.04 3.00
N THR A 74 -32.79 7.08 3.92
CA THR A 74 -33.09 7.31 5.34
C THR A 74 -31.92 8.02 6.04
N PRO A 75 -32.15 8.70 7.17
CA PRO A 75 -31.06 9.30 7.95
C PRO A 75 -29.96 8.30 8.33
N THR A 76 -30.33 7.06 8.64
CA THR A 76 -29.39 5.97 8.95
C THR A 76 -28.52 5.62 7.75
N GLN A 77 -29.10 5.51 6.55
CA GLN A 77 -28.36 5.23 5.32
C GLN A 77 -27.41 6.37 4.94
N VAL A 78 -27.85 7.62 5.10
CA VAL A 78 -27.00 8.81 4.88
C VAL A 78 -25.81 8.80 5.83
N LYS A 79 -26.06 8.54 7.13
CA LYS A 79 -24.99 8.43 8.12
C LYS A 79 -24.00 7.33 7.73
N PHE A 80 -24.50 6.15 7.38
CA PHE A 80 -23.65 5.02 6.97
C PHE A 80 -22.77 5.37 5.76
N ILE A 81 -23.33 6.00 4.72
CA ILE A 81 -22.55 6.45 3.55
C ILE A 81 -21.44 7.41 3.99
N ASN A 82 -21.76 8.39 4.85
CA ASN A 82 -20.79 9.39 5.30
C ASN A 82 -19.67 8.75 6.13
N ASP A 83 -20.01 7.83 7.04
CA ASP A 83 -19.04 7.11 7.86
C ASP A 83 -18.11 6.28 6.95
N TYR A 84 -18.67 5.57 5.96
CA TYR A 84 -17.90 4.79 4.99
C TYR A 84 -16.96 5.66 4.11
N LEU A 85 -17.43 6.83 3.66
CA LEU A 85 -16.59 7.78 2.92
C LEU A 85 -15.44 8.32 3.79
N ALA A 86 -15.70 8.58 5.08
CA ALA A 86 -14.67 8.99 6.01
C ALA A 86 -13.63 7.87 6.25
N GLU A 87 -14.06 6.61 6.32
CA GLU A 87 -13.16 5.45 6.40
C GLU A 87 -12.23 5.36 5.18
N ILE A 88 -12.75 5.55 3.96
CA ILE A 88 -11.92 5.57 2.73
C ILE A 88 -10.84 6.66 2.82
N GLN A 89 -11.21 7.87 3.25
CA GLN A 89 -10.27 8.99 3.37
C GLN A 89 -9.22 8.74 4.47
N ASN A 90 -9.64 8.19 5.60
CA ASN A 90 -8.73 7.84 6.69
C ASN A 90 -7.75 6.73 6.29
N SER A 91 -8.23 5.71 5.55
CA SER A 91 -7.38 4.64 5.01
C SER A 91 -6.29 5.23 4.12
N LEU A 92 -6.63 6.14 3.21
CA LEU A 92 -5.65 6.75 2.31
C LEU A 92 -4.54 7.51 3.06
N GLN A 93 -4.89 8.18 4.17
CA GLN A 93 -3.91 8.86 5.01
C GLN A 93 -2.98 7.88 5.73
N GLN A 94 -3.54 6.79 6.27
CA GLN A 94 -2.76 5.73 6.92
C GLN A 94 -1.82 5.05 5.92
N ASP A 95 -2.32 4.71 4.74
CA ASP A 95 -1.54 4.10 3.66
C ASP A 95 -0.40 5.00 3.20
N GLN A 96 -0.61 6.32 3.16
CA GLN A 96 0.44 7.27 2.84
C GLN A 96 1.57 7.23 3.89
N GLN A 97 1.22 7.14 5.17
CA GLN A 97 2.20 7.05 6.25
C GLN A 97 2.97 5.73 6.17
N THR A 98 2.26 4.61 5.99
CA THR A 98 2.85 3.27 5.80
C THR A 98 3.82 3.24 4.62
N LEU A 99 3.44 3.82 3.47
CA LEU A 99 4.32 3.89 2.30
C LEU A 99 5.58 4.70 2.56
N ARG A 100 5.46 5.87 3.20
CA ARG A 100 6.61 6.72 3.56
C ARG A 100 7.57 5.99 4.48
N GLN A 101 7.03 5.28 5.47
CA GLN A 101 7.82 4.45 6.38
C GLN A 101 8.57 3.36 5.63
N ALA A 102 7.89 2.58 4.78
CA ALA A 102 8.51 1.52 3.99
C ALA A 102 9.63 2.03 3.06
N ILE A 103 9.43 3.19 2.43
CA ILE A 103 10.48 3.83 1.60
C ILE A 103 11.70 4.20 2.46
N ASN A 104 11.49 4.79 3.63
CA ASN A 104 12.57 5.22 4.51
C ASN A 104 13.34 4.02 5.10
N GLU A 105 12.63 2.99 5.55
CA GLU A 105 13.23 1.73 6.01
C GLU A 105 14.06 1.08 4.91
N ARG A 106 13.54 1.05 3.67
CA ARG A 106 14.28 0.52 2.53
C ARG A 106 15.55 1.33 2.23
N LYS A 107 15.48 2.67 2.25
CA LYS A 107 16.67 3.52 2.09
C LYS A 107 17.69 3.27 3.19
N HIS A 108 17.24 3.12 4.43
CA HIS A 108 18.10 2.83 5.57
C HIS A 108 18.83 1.49 5.39
N ALA A 109 18.10 0.42 5.06
CA ALA A 109 18.68 -0.91 4.83
C ALA A 109 19.71 -0.93 3.68
N LEU A 110 19.52 -0.07 2.67
CA LEU A 110 20.47 0.05 1.55
C LEU A 110 21.69 0.92 1.85
N ASN A 111 21.60 1.83 2.83
CA ASN A 111 22.72 2.67 3.28
C ASN A 111 23.54 1.97 4.37
N TYR A 112 22.88 1.16 5.18
CA TYR A 112 23.46 0.37 6.27
C TYR A 112 23.12 -1.09 6.03
N PRO A 113 23.74 -1.74 5.01
CA PRO A 113 23.57 -3.17 4.84
C PRO A 113 24.00 -3.87 6.12
N LEU A 114 23.25 -4.90 6.52
CA LEU A 114 23.62 -5.71 7.68
C LEU A 114 25.06 -6.22 7.48
N PRO A 115 25.89 -6.18 8.53
CA PRO A 115 27.22 -6.77 8.46
C PRO A 115 27.10 -8.25 8.12
N LEU A 116 28.10 -8.79 7.42
CA LEU A 116 28.18 -10.23 7.24
C LEU A 116 28.18 -10.91 8.62
N PRO A 117 27.43 -12.02 8.81
CA PRO A 117 27.44 -12.75 10.07
C PRO A 117 28.88 -13.16 10.40
N THR A 118 29.24 -13.17 11.68
CA THR A 118 30.57 -13.64 12.10
C THR A 118 30.73 -15.13 11.76
N LEU A 119 31.98 -15.61 11.72
CA LEU A 119 32.23 -17.04 11.51
C LEU A 119 31.54 -17.90 12.58
N GLU A 120 31.46 -17.41 13.82
CA GLU A 120 30.76 -18.07 14.93
C GLU A 120 29.25 -18.16 14.67
N GLU A 121 28.62 -17.06 14.22
CA GLU A 121 27.20 -17.04 13.85
C GLU A 121 26.90 -17.95 12.65
N GLN A 122 27.81 -18.03 11.68
CA GLN A 122 27.70 -18.94 10.53
C GLN A 122 27.84 -20.41 10.95
N MET A 123 28.74 -20.70 11.89
CA MET A 123 28.93 -22.05 12.45
C MET A 123 27.72 -22.50 13.27
N GLU A 124 27.10 -21.60 14.05
CA GLU A 124 25.86 -21.88 14.77
C GLU A 124 24.66 -22.09 13.83
N ALA A 125 24.59 -21.34 12.73
CA ALA A 125 23.51 -21.45 11.74
C ALA A 125 23.69 -22.62 10.74
N GLY A 126 24.89 -23.19 10.63
CA GLY A 126 25.21 -24.22 9.63
C GLY A 126 25.28 -23.70 8.18
N GLU A 127 25.33 -22.39 7.99
CA GLU A 127 25.41 -21.73 6.69
C GLU A 127 26.74 -20.97 6.58
N ILE A 128 27.69 -21.53 5.83
CA ILE A 128 29.00 -20.89 5.59
C ILE A 128 28.92 -20.05 4.32
N PHE A 129 29.11 -18.74 4.44
CA PHE A 129 29.22 -17.86 3.28
C PHE A 129 30.60 -18.06 2.61
N PRO A 130 30.69 -18.00 1.26
CA PRO A 130 31.96 -18.15 0.57
C PRO A 130 32.94 -17.05 0.97
N ASP A 131 34.20 -17.42 1.25
CA ASP A 131 35.29 -16.59 1.80
C ASP A 131 35.72 -15.37 0.96
N ASN A 132 34.98 -14.96 -0.08
CA ASN A 132 35.45 -13.97 -1.04
C ASN A 132 34.82 -12.58 -0.86
N PRO A 133 35.54 -11.59 -0.31
CA PRO A 133 35.05 -10.21 -0.15
C PRO A 133 35.06 -9.39 -1.45
N ALA A 134 35.55 -9.95 -2.57
CA ALA A 134 35.77 -9.19 -3.81
C ALA A 134 34.49 -8.65 -4.49
N TYR A 135 33.30 -9.15 -4.13
CA TYR A 135 32.02 -8.67 -4.68
C TYR A 135 31.41 -7.50 -3.90
N TYR A 136 32.05 -7.05 -2.82
CA TYR A 136 31.45 -6.11 -1.85
C TYR A 136 32.22 -4.81 -1.66
N LYS A 137 33.00 -4.35 -2.66
CA LYS A 137 33.40 -2.94 -2.66
C LYS A 137 32.18 -2.11 -3.07
N PRO A 138 31.64 -1.23 -2.20
CA PRO A 138 30.86 -0.12 -2.72
C PRO A 138 31.84 0.73 -3.52
N SER A 139 31.69 0.75 -4.84
CA SER A 139 32.32 1.79 -5.64
C SER A 139 31.72 3.12 -5.19
N PHE A 140 32.52 3.89 -4.44
CA PHE A 140 32.28 5.31 -4.16
C PHE A 140 32.38 6.14 -5.43
#